data_AF-B4HK65-F1
#
_entry.id   AF-B4HK65-F1
#
_cell.length_a   1.000
_cell.length_b   1.000
_cell.length_c   1.000
_cell.angle_alpha   90.00
_cell.angle_beta   90.00
_cell.angle_gamma   90.00
#
_symmetry.space_group_name_H-M   'P 1'
#
loop_
_entity.id
_entity.type
_entity.pdbx_description
1 polymer ?
#
loop_
_entity_poly.entity_id
_entity_poly.type
_entity_poly.pdbx_seq_one_letter_code
_entity_poly.pdbx_strand_id
1 'polypeptide(L)'
;MAEPRTPEKLLAAKPPVLHHNSHSPNASLQLPSPIITRRTRTASTSARALENPVVTGMVKSFSRTKGHGFITPNAGGEDVFCHVSDIEGEYVPMPGDEVKYRLCAIPPKYEKHQAVHVQISHLTPEVHHKWEEPFYGGSSPAK
;
A
#
# COMPACT_ATOMS: atom_id res chain seq x y z
N MET A 1 36.75 51.31 -33.90
CA MET A 1 36.92 50.31 -32.83
C MET A 1 35.52 50.01 -32.30
N ALA A 2 34.81 49.12 -32.98
CA ALA A 2 34.69 47.68 -32.68
C ALA A 2 33.59 47.44 -31.63
N GLU A 3 32.39 47.06 -32.11
CA GLU A 3 31.35 46.40 -31.33
C GLU A 3 31.88 45.10 -30.73
N PRO A 4 31.59 44.79 -29.46
CA PRO A 4 31.64 43.42 -28.97
C PRO A 4 30.29 42.71 -29.16
N ARG A 5 30.42 41.46 -29.63
CA ARG A 5 29.41 40.52 -30.10
C ARG A 5 28.75 39.78 -28.92
N THR A 6 27.45 39.50 -29.08
CA THR A 6 26.55 38.41 -28.59
C THR A 6 26.94 37.40 -27.46
N PRO A 7 25.93 36.71 -26.87
CA PRO A 7 25.86 36.31 -25.46
C PRO A 7 26.10 34.81 -25.22
N GLU A 8 26.48 34.42 -24.00
CA GLU A 8 26.40 33.02 -23.54
C GLU A 8 26.30 32.93 -22.01
N LYS A 9 25.17 32.46 -21.49
CA LYS A 9 25.00 31.06 -21.06
C LYS A 9 23.63 30.91 -20.40
N LEU A 10 22.73 30.35 -21.20
CA LEU A 10 21.46 29.80 -20.80
C LEU A 10 21.73 28.75 -19.70
N LEU A 11 21.37 29.05 -18.44
CA LEU A 11 21.17 27.98 -17.46
C LEU A 11 19.99 27.16 -17.96
N ALA A 12 20.27 25.96 -18.47
CA ALA A 12 19.26 24.97 -18.77
C ALA A 12 18.56 24.55 -17.47
N ALA A 13 17.55 25.30 -17.07
CA ALA A 13 16.55 24.82 -16.13
C ALA A 13 15.89 23.60 -16.78
N LYS A 14 16.09 22.42 -16.19
CA LYS A 14 15.37 21.21 -16.58
C LYS A 14 13.86 21.55 -16.53
N PRO A 15 13.09 21.24 -17.59
CA PRO A 15 11.67 21.55 -17.59
C PRO A 15 10.99 20.83 -16.41
N PRO A 16 10.01 21.46 -15.75
CA PRO A 16 9.21 20.78 -14.74
C PRO A 16 8.54 19.59 -15.43
N VAL A 17 8.84 18.39 -14.94
CA VAL A 17 8.21 17.16 -15.40
C VAL A 17 6.74 17.27 -14.99
N LEU A 18 5.89 17.71 -15.92
CA LEU A 18 4.44 17.65 -15.77
C LEU A 18 4.09 16.16 -15.79
N HIS A 19 4.07 15.54 -14.60
CA HIS A 19 3.46 14.23 -14.45
C HIS A 19 1.99 14.39 -14.79
N HIS A 20 1.64 13.95 -15.99
CA HIS A 20 0.25 13.76 -16.39
C HIS A 20 -0.39 12.86 -15.33
N ASN A 21 -1.26 13.45 -14.52
CA ASN A 21 -2.17 12.69 -13.67
C ASN A 21 -3.14 12.01 -14.63
N SER A 22 -2.75 10.83 -15.12
CA SER A 22 -3.58 9.96 -15.94
C SER A 22 -4.83 9.67 -15.12
N HIS A 23 -5.93 10.30 -15.51
CA HIS A 23 -7.27 10.03 -15.02
C HIS A 23 -7.55 8.53 -15.22
N SER A 24 -7.26 7.74 -14.18
CA SER A 24 -7.72 6.37 -14.09
C SER A 24 -9.16 6.42 -13.56
N PRO A 25 -10.14 5.78 -14.21
CA PRO A 25 -11.55 5.84 -13.81
C PRO A 25 -11.86 5.13 -12.48
N ASN A 26 -10.84 4.66 -11.74
CA ASN A 26 -10.96 4.04 -10.41
C ASN A 26 -10.38 4.96 -9.32
N ALA A 27 -10.98 6.14 -9.14
CA ALA A 27 -10.52 7.13 -8.14
C ALA A 27 -10.65 6.66 -6.67
N SER A 28 -11.34 5.56 -6.40
CA SER A 28 -11.59 5.05 -5.04
C SER A 28 -10.53 4.09 -4.48
N LEU A 29 -9.51 3.70 -5.25
CA LEU A 29 -8.46 2.74 -4.83
C LEU A 29 -7.05 3.23 -5.20
N GLN A 30 -6.77 4.51 -4.99
CA GLN A 30 -5.45 5.07 -5.31
C GLN A 30 -4.36 4.45 -4.42
N LEU A 31 -3.52 3.60 -5.02
CA LEU A 31 -2.33 3.06 -4.37
C LEU A 31 -1.43 4.22 -3.89
N PRO A 32 -0.83 4.11 -2.70
CA PRO A 32 0.09 5.13 -2.24
C PRO A 32 1.42 5.06 -3.01
N SER A 33 1.95 6.22 -3.39
CA SER A 33 3.27 6.36 -3.99
C SER A 33 4.20 7.08 -3.02
N PRO A 34 5.37 6.51 -2.66
CA PRO A 34 5.86 5.17 -2.98
C PRO A 34 5.17 4.07 -2.16
N ILE A 35 5.03 2.87 -2.74
CA ILE A 35 4.57 1.69 -2.00
C ILE A 35 5.71 1.23 -1.07
N ILE A 36 5.49 1.30 0.24
CA ILE A 36 6.47 0.86 1.24
C ILE A 36 6.13 -0.55 1.71
N THR A 37 6.82 -1.54 1.15
CA THR A 37 6.72 -2.93 1.60
C THR A 37 7.60 -3.15 2.84
N ARG A 38 7.36 -4.24 3.60
CA ARG A 38 8.25 -4.63 4.71
C ARG A 38 9.75 -4.63 4.35
N ARG A 39 10.12 -5.08 3.14
CA ARG A 39 11.54 -5.15 2.70
C ARG A 39 12.11 -3.80 2.28
N THR A 40 11.28 -2.89 1.80
CA THR A 40 11.72 -1.57 1.30
C THR A 40 11.56 -0.45 2.34
N ARG A 41 10.96 -0.76 3.50
CA ARG A 41 10.83 0.16 4.63
C ARG A 41 12.19 0.39 5.28
N THR A 42 12.56 1.65 5.50
CA THR A 42 13.80 1.96 6.25
C THR A 42 13.65 1.56 7.71
N ALA A 43 14.78 1.32 8.39
CA ALA A 43 14.80 1.00 9.82
C ALA A 43 14.14 2.10 10.67
N SER A 44 14.43 3.37 10.36
CA SER A 44 13.81 4.52 11.04
C SER A 44 12.30 4.57 10.85
N THR A 45 11.80 4.27 9.65
CA THR A 45 10.36 4.22 9.38
C THR A 45 9.70 3.09 10.16
N SER A 46 10.35 1.92 10.22
CA SER A 46 9.86 0.77 10.98
C SER A 46 9.82 1.06 12.49
N ALA A 47 10.87 1.69 13.05
CA ALA A 47 10.91 2.08 14.45
C ALA A 47 9.77 3.04 14.82
N ARG A 48 9.54 4.08 14.01
CA ARG A 48 8.42 5.03 14.23
C ARG A 48 7.06 4.35 14.12
N ALA A 49 6.90 3.39 13.21
CA ALA A 49 5.65 2.65 13.09
C ALA A 49 5.39 1.73 14.29
N LEU A 50 6.44 1.21 14.94
CA LEU A 50 6.32 0.41 16.17
C LEU A 50 5.91 1.26 17.38
N GLU A 51 6.26 2.54 17.40
CA GLU A 51 5.85 3.49 18.44
C GLU A 51 4.35 3.88 18.33
N ASN A 52 3.76 3.79 17.14
CA ASN A 52 2.34 4.10 16.93
C ASN A 52 1.44 3.08 17.62
N PRO A 53 0.29 3.49 18.19
CA PRO A 53 -0.62 2.56 18.86
C PRO A 53 -1.13 1.48 17.92
N VAL A 54 -1.42 0.30 18.49
CA VAL A 54 -2.13 -0.75 17.76
C VAL A 54 -3.60 -0.33 17.62
N VAL A 55 -4.08 -0.32 16.39
CA VAL A 55 -5.47 -0.01 16.05
C VAL A 55 -6.15 -1.22 15.43
N THR A 56 -7.48 -1.22 15.42
CA THR A 56 -8.31 -2.28 14.85
C THR A 56 -9.07 -1.80 13.63
N GLY A 57 -9.32 -2.70 12.69
CA GLY A 57 -10.15 -2.44 11.51
C GLY A 57 -10.68 -3.74 10.91
N MET A 58 -11.47 -3.61 9.86
CA MET A 58 -11.96 -4.73 9.05
C MET A 58 -11.32 -4.69 7.67
N VAL A 59 -10.92 -5.85 7.16
CA VAL A 59 -10.43 -5.98 5.78
C VAL A 59 -11.57 -5.64 4.84
N LYS A 60 -11.40 -4.61 4.02
CA LYS A 60 -12.39 -4.21 3.01
C LYS A 60 -12.23 -5.01 1.73
N SER A 61 -10.98 -5.18 1.30
CA SER A 61 -10.65 -5.95 0.10
C SER A 61 -9.21 -6.43 0.19
N PHE A 62 -8.93 -7.62 -0.32
CA PHE A 62 -7.57 -8.12 -0.46
C PHE A 62 -7.48 -9.02 -1.69
N SER A 63 -6.41 -8.87 -2.47
CA SER A 63 -6.14 -9.72 -3.63
C SER A 63 -4.79 -10.40 -3.48
N ARG A 64 -4.79 -11.72 -3.30
CA ARG A 64 -3.56 -12.54 -3.26
C ARG A 64 -2.72 -12.34 -4.52
N THR A 65 -3.36 -12.31 -5.69
CA THR A 65 -2.67 -12.12 -6.99
C THR A 65 -2.00 -10.76 -7.10
N LYS A 66 -2.66 -9.69 -6.66
CA LYS A 66 -2.07 -8.33 -6.68
C LYS A 66 -1.15 -8.05 -5.48
N GLY A 67 -1.21 -8.88 -4.44
CA GLY A 67 -0.40 -8.76 -3.22
C GLY A 67 -0.77 -7.58 -2.32
N HIS A 68 -1.96 -7.01 -2.45
CA HIS A 68 -2.38 -5.87 -1.63
C HIS A 68 -3.89 -5.79 -1.46
N GLY A 69 -4.30 -4.91 -0.55
CA GLY A 69 -5.68 -4.66 -0.19
C GLY A 69 -5.85 -3.38 0.62
N PHE A 70 -7.03 -3.24 1.22
CA PHE A 70 -7.45 -2.10 2.02
C PHE A 70 -8.16 -2.56 3.29
N ILE A 71 -7.93 -1.83 4.37
CA ILE A 71 -8.55 -2.05 5.69
C ILE A 71 -9.36 -0.79 6.03
N THR A 72 -10.61 -0.96 6.41
CA THR A 72 -11.45 0.12 6.94
C THR A 72 -11.23 0.19 8.46
N PRO A 73 -10.72 1.32 9.01
CA PRO A 73 -10.50 1.45 10.45
C PRO A 73 -11.81 1.43 11.23
N ASN A 74 -11.84 0.77 12.39
CA ASN A 74 -13.04 0.76 13.25
C ASN A 74 -13.36 2.14 13.84
N ALA A 75 -12.33 2.99 14.00
CA ALA A 75 -12.50 4.38 14.44
C ALA A 75 -13.09 5.30 13.34
N GLY A 76 -13.35 4.76 12.15
CA GLY A 76 -13.72 5.54 10.96
C GLY A 76 -12.51 6.20 10.30
N GLY A 77 -12.77 7.00 9.27
CA GLY A 77 -11.74 7.67 8.46
C GLY A 77 -11.51 7.01 7.11
N GLU A 78 -10.38 7.32 6.49
CA GLU A 78 -10.01 6.79 5.18
C GLU A 78 -9.53 5.34 5.26
N ASP A 79 -9.78 4.58 4.18
CA ASP A 79 -9.28 3.22 4.07
C ASP A 79 -7.75 3.20 4.03
N VAL A 80 -7.17 2.30 4.81
CA VAL A 80 -5.73 2.17 4.97
C VAL A 80 -5.21 1.09 4.03
N PHE A 81 -4.23 1.45 3.21
CA PHE A 81 -3.57 0.51 2.31
C PHE A 81 -2.85 -0.59 3.10
N CYS A 82 -2.90 -1.84 2.64
CA CYS A 82 -2.18 -2.97 3.22
C CYS A 82 -1.48 -3.78 2.12
N HIS A 83 -0.23 -4.16 2.36
CA HIS A 83 0.57 -4.98 1.45
C HIS A 83 0.78 -6.38 2.03
N VAL A 84 0.83 -7.41 1.18
CA VAL A 84 1.00 -8.83 1.57
C VAL A 84 2.20 -9.06 2.49
N SER A 85 3.30 -8.33 2.24
CA SER A 85 4.49 -8.48 3.06
C SER A 85 4.34 -7.92 4.48
N ASP A 86 3.32 -7.12 4.77
CA ASP A 86 3.02 -6.61 6.10
C ASP A 86 1.99 -7.45 6.85
N ILE A 87 1.38 -8.43 6.19
CA ILE A 87 0.46 -9.38 6.82
C ILE A 87 1.28 -10.49 7.48
N GLU A 88 0.89 -10.80 8.72
CA GLU A 88 1.46 -11.85 9.54
C GLU A 88 0.46 -13.00 9.67
N GLY A 89 0.97 -14.21 9.91
CA GLY A 89 0.16 -15.42 10.02
C GLY A 89 0.06 -16.21 8.71
N GLU A 90 -0.73 -17.28 8.75
CA GLU A 90 -0.78 -18.29 7.69
C GLU A 90 -1.90 -18.06 6.68
N TYR A 91 -2.92 -17.27 7.04
CA TYR A 91 -4.14 -17.11 6.24
C TYR A 91 -4.08 -15.90 5.32
N VAL A 92 -4.64 -16.06 4.13
CA VAL A 92 -4.93 -14.97 3.20
C VAL A 92 -6.12 -14.17 3.76
N PRO A 93 -5.99 -12.85 3.99
CA PRO A 93 -7.10 -12.05 4.49
C PRO A 93 -8.26 -12.03 3.52
N MET A 94 -9.47 -12.11 4.05
CA MET A 94 -10.72 -12.01 3.31
C MET A 94 -11.51 -10.77 3.75
N PRO A 95 -12.36 -10.21 2.87
CA PRO A 95 -13.26 -9.13 3.25
C PRO A 95 -14.09 -9.49 4.49
N GLY A 96 -14.14 -8.59 5.48
CA GLY A 96 -14.84 -8.79 6.75
C GLY A 96 -13.97 -9.32 7.89
N ASP A 97 -12.76 -9.80 7.62
CA ASP A 97 -11.85 -10.21 8.69
C ASP A 97 -11.48 -9.03 9.58
N GLU A 98 -11.52 -9.23 10.89
CA GLU A 98 -11.02 -8.23 11.83
C GLU A 98 -9.51 -8.35 12.00
N VAL A 99 -8.83 -7.21 11.92
CA VAL A 99 -7.38 -7.12 11.97
C VAL A 99 -6.91 -6.10 13.00
N LYS A 100 -5.75 -6.38 13.59
CA LYS A 100 -4.94 -5.46 14.38
C LYS A 100 -3.74 -5.04 13.55
N TYR A 101 -3.42 -3.75 13.55
CA TYR A 101 -2.31 -3.21 12.79
C TYR A 101 -1.78 -1.93 13.41
N ARG A 102 -0.63 -1.47 12.92
CA ARG A 102 -0.08 -0.14 13.22
C ARG A 102 -0.08 0.71 11.96
N LEU A 103 -0.25 2.02 12.15
CA LEU A 103 -0.17 2.98 11.05
C LEU A 103 1.28 3.32 10.76
N CYS A 104 1.64 3.33 9.48
CA CYS A 104 2.93 3.82 8.99
C CYS A 104 2.67 4.95 8.00
N ALA A 105 3.14 6.16 8.30
CA ALA A 105 3.04 7.29 7.38
C ALA A 105 3.95 7.09 6.17
N ILE A 106 3.48 7.52 4.98
CA ILE A 106 4.16 7.28 3.72
C ILE A 106 4.92 8.55 3.29
N PRO A 107 6.28 8.55 3.27
CA PRO A 107 7.09 9.67 2.80
C PRO A 107 6.94 9.84 1.28
N PRO A 108 7.25 11.00 0.69
CA PRO A 108 7.84 12.19 1.32
C PRO A 108 6.81 13.13 1.94
N LYS A 109 5.53 13.00 1.59
CA LYS A 109 4.48 13.94 2.01
C LYS A 109 3.83 13.60 3.35
N TYR A 110 3.88 12.33 3.77
CA TYR A 110 3.29 11.85 5.02
C TYR A 110 1.78 12.10 5.16
N GLU A 111 1.07 12.29 4.04
CA GLU A 111 -0.39 12.53 4.01
C GLU A 111 -1.18 11.21 4.13
N LYS A 112 -0.64 10.11 3.57
CA LYS A 112 -1.29 8.79 3.56
C LYS A 112 -0.62 7.85 4.56
N HIS A 113 -1.40 6.90 5.04
CA HIS A 113 -0.94 5.84 5.93
C HIS A 113 -1.11 4.46 5.28
N GLN A 114 -0.20 3.57 5.63
CA GLN A 114 -0.27 2.15 5.32
C GLN A 114 -0.33 1.34 6.62
N ALA A 115 -1.06 0.22 6.59
CA ALA A 115 -1.13 -0.74 7.66
C ALA A 115 0.12 -1.63 7.63
N VAL A 116 0.79 -1.70 8.78
CA VAL A 116 1.97 -2.55 8.99
C VAL A 116 1.75 -3.44 10.21
N HIS A 117 2.49 -4.56 10.29
CA HIS A 117 2.30 -5.56 11.35
C HIS A 117 0.84 -6.00 11.46
N VAL A 118 0.25 -6.34 10.31
CA VAL A 118 -1.17 -6.68 10.21
C VAL A 118 -1.37 -8.11 10.69
N GLN A 119 -2.17 -8.28 11.73
CA GLN A 119 -2.52 -9.57 12.31
C GLN A 119 -4.03 -9.75 12.27
N ILE A 120 -4.50 -10.87 11.71
CA ILE A 120 -5.92 -11.22 11.74
C ILE A 120 -6.29 -11.66 13.16
N SER A 121 -7.21 -10.94 13.79
CA SER A 121 -7.70 -11.25 15.14
C SER A 121 -8.97 -12.08 15.13
N HIS A 122 -9.88 -11.84 14.18
CA HIS A 122 -11.08 -12.65 14.00
C HIS A 122 -11.28 -12.95 12.52
N LEU A 123 -11.33 -14.25 12.21
CA LEU A 123 -11.64 -14.75 10.89
C LEU A 123 -13.15 -14.67 10.67
N THR A 124 -13.56 -14.28 9.46
CA THR A 124 -14.94 -14.49 9.00
C THR A 124 -15.31 -15.97 9.01
N PRO A 125 -16.62 -16.32 9.03
CA PRO A 125 -17.05 -17.71 9.00
C PRO A 125 -16.82 -18.40 7.64
N GLU A 126 -16.35 -17.67 6.63
CA GLU A 126 -15.98 -18.19 5.32
C GLU A 126 -14.69 -19.00 5.39
N VAL A 127 -14.43 -19.85 4.39
CA VAL A 127 -13.24 -20.72 4.36
C VAL A 127 -12.01 -19.93 3.91
N HIS A 128 -11.07 -19.69 4.82
CA HIS A 128 -9.78 -19.05 4.50
C HIS A 128 -8.79 -20.02 3.86
N HIS A 129 -8.10 -19.54 2.83
CA HIS A 129 -6.94 -20.23 2.26
C HIS A 129 -5.66 -19.84 2.98
N LYS A 130 -4.70 -20.77 3.04
CA LYS A 130 -3.35 -20.47 3.55
C LYS A 130 -2.42 -19.95 2.45
N TRP A 131 -1.37 -19.23 2.83
CA TRP A 131 -0.34 -18.74 1.90
C TRP A 131 0.43 -19.87 1.21
N GLU A 132 0.63 -20.98 1.91
CA GLU A 132 1.38 -22.15 1.44
C GLU A 132 0.55 -23.07 0.52
N GLU A 133 -0.78 -22.99 0.63
CA GLU A 133 -1.65 -23.80 -0.23
C GLU A 133 -1.52 -23.35 -1.68
N PRO A 134 -1.22 -24.29 -2.61
CA PRO A 134 -1.22 -23.99 -4.02
C PRO A 134 -2.61 -23.53 -4.41
N PHE A 135 -2.69 -22.40 -5.11
CA PHE A 135 -3.93 -21.94 -5.69
C PHE A 135 -4.25 -22.85 -6.87
N TYR A 136 -4.84 -24.02 -6.58
CA TYR A 136 -5.46 -24.86 -7.60
C TYR A 136 -6.76 -24.17 -8.02
N GLY A 137 -6.62 -23.11 -8.83
CA GLY A 137 -7.73 -22.49 -9.51
C GLY A 137 -8.51 -23.59 -10.21
N GLY A 138 -9.82 -23.66 -9.96
CA GLY A 138 -10.66 -24.78 -10.34
C GLY A 138 -10.54 -25.17 -11.81
N SER A 139 -9.72 -26.17 -12.12
CA SER A 139 -10.03 -27.11 -13.19
C SER A 139 -10.93 -28.16 -12.56
N SER A 140 -12.24 -27.96 -12.71
CA SER A 140 -13.20 -29.06 -12.60
C SER A 140 -12.67 -30.24 -13.43
N PRO A 141 -12.51 -31.46 -12.89
CA PRO A 141 -12.23 -32.60 -13.73
C PRO A 141 -13.44 -32.79 -14.63
N ALA A 142 -13.27 -32.49 -15.93
CA ALA A 142 -14.27 -32.78 -16.94
C ALA A 142 -14.63 -34.27 -16.83
N LYS A 143 -15.90 -34.54 -16.58
CA LYS A 143 -16.48 -35.88 -16.62
C LYS A 143 -17.23 -36.05 -17.93
#